data_AF-A0A2M7V9Q1-F1
#
_entry.id   AF-A0A2M7V9Q1-F1
#
_cell.length_a   1.000
_cell.length_b   1.000
_cell.length_c   1.000
_cell.angle_alpha   90.00
_cell.angle_beta   90.00
_cell.angle_gamma   90.00
#
_symmetry.space_group_name_H-M   'P 1'
#
loop_
_entity.id
_entity.type
_entity.pdbx_description
1 polymer ?
#
loop_
_entity_poly.entity_id
_entity_poly.type
_entity_poly.pdbx_seq_one_letter_code
_entity_poly.pdbx_strand_id
1 'polypeptide(L)'
;MCVKKIAKITRLLFELEKRKYLCYTTITMEIIIKIIGAIGLVLITWGIFIKKETRQDYIFVLGGLFLLTYSIHLKDPIFIPLQIVFVLASLYEIHKIKKIKK
;
A
#
# COMPACT_ATOMS: atom_id res chain seq x y z
N MET A 1 -16.03 30.76 41.87
CA MET A 1 -15.32 29.47 41.71
C MET A 1 -15.98 28.50 40.71
N CYS A 2 -17.32 28.50 40.58
CA CYS A 2 -18.08 27.57 39.73
C CYS A 2 -17.82 27.71 38.21
N VAL A 3 -17.70 28.95 37.70
CA VAL A 3 -17.59 29.24 36.25
C VAL A 3 -16.31 28.69 35.60
N LYS A 4 -15.17 28.69 36.32
CA LYS A 4 -13.90 28.14 35.81
C LYS A 4 -13.95 26.61 35.63
N LYS A 5 -14.78 25.92 36.41
CA LYS A 5 -14.94 24.45 36.35
C LYS A 5 -15.76 24.05 35.13
N ILE A 6 -16.79 24.83 34.81
CA ILE A 6 -17.66 24.64 33.64
C ILE A 6 -16.84 24.82 32.35
N ALA A 7 -16.07 25.92 32.23
CA ALA A 7 -15.24 26.18 31.05
C ALA A 7 -14.19 25.07 30.78
N LYS A 8 -13.68 24.42 31.84
CA LYS A 8 -12.75 23.29 31.72
C LYS A 8 -13.44 22.02 31.20
N ILE A 9 -14.68 21.77 31.62
CA ILE A 9 -15.49 20.63 31.15
C ILE A 9 -15.88 20.83 29.68
N THR A 10 -16.29 22.05 29.28
CA THR A 10 -16.64 22.35 27.88
C THR A 10 -15.43 22.17 26.95
N ARG A 11 -14.22 22.55 27.37
CA ARG A 11 -12.98 22.27 26.62
C ARG A 11 -12.68 20.78 26.48
N LEU A 12 -12.91 20.00 27.54
CA LEU A 12 -12.65 18.56 27.53
C LEU A 12 -13.62 17.80 26.60
N LEU A 13 -14.90 18.18 26.59
CA LEU A 13 -15.89 17.60 25.66
C LEU A 13 -15.51 17.87 24.20
N PHE A 14 -15.02 19.07 23.89
CA PHE A 14 -14.59 19.43 22.54
C PHE A 14 -13.34 18.66 22.06
N GLU A 15 -12.38 18.38 22.95
CA GLU A 15 -11.20 17.57 22.62
C GLU A 15 -11.52 16.08 22.39
N LEU A 16 -12.52 15.55 23.10
CA LEU A 16 -12.96 14.16 22.91
C LEU A 16 -13.64 13.93 21.55
N GLU A 17 -14.39 14.93 21.06
CA GLU A 17 -15.03 14.89 19.74
C GLU A 17 -14.00 14.90 18.60
N LYS A 18 -12.96 15.73 18.73
CA LYS A 18 -11.84 15.80 17.78
C LYS A 18 -11.07 14.48 17.66
N ARG A 19 -10.88 13.77 18.78
CA ARG A 19 -10.22 12.45 18.81
C ARG A 19 -11.03 11.37 18.07
N LYS A 20 -12.37 11.41 18.16
CA LYS A 20 -13.25 10.49 17.45
C LYS A 20 -13.15 10.65 15.93
N TYR A 21 -13.14 11.88 15.44
CA TYR A 21 -12.99 12.18 14.01
C TYR A 21 -11.62 11.74 13.46
N LEU A 22 -10.54 11.98 14.21
CA LEU A 22 -9.20 11.56 13.79
C LEU A 22 -9.05 10.03 13.73
N CYS A 23 -9.71 9.30 14.66
CA CYS A 23 -9.74 7.84 14.68
C CYS A 23 -10.51 7.28 13.48
N TYR A 24 -11.67 7.88 13.14
CA TYR A 24 -12.49 7.43 12.01
C TYR A 24 -11.76 7.60 10.67
N THR A 25 -11.12 8.75 10.45
CA THR A 25 -10.32 8.98 9.23
C THR A 25 -9.15 8.00 9.11
N THR A 26 -8.55 7.57 10.22
CA THR A 26 -7.44 6.61 10.19
C THR A 26 -7.91 5.22 9.74
N ILE A 27 -9.04 4.74 10.28
CA ILE A 27 -9.59 3.41 9.96
C ILE A 27 -9.98 3.31 8.47
N THR A 28 -10.57 4.35 7.88
CA THR A 28 -10.98 4.31 6.47
C THR A 28 -9.78 4.25 5.52
N MET A 29 -8.71 4.99 5.82
CA MET A 29 -7.49 4.99 5.00
C MET A 29 -6.78 3.63 5.04
N GLU A 30 -6.76 2.96 6.19
CA GLU A 30 -6.17 1.61 6.31
C GLU A 30 -6.88 0.57 5.42
N ILE A 31 -8.22 0.63 5.33
CA ILE A 31 -9.00 -0.30 4.51
C ILE A 31 -8.68 -0.09 3.03
N ILE A 32 -8.62 1.16 2.56
CA ILE A 32 -8.29 1.49 1.17
C ILE A 32 -6.92 0.93 0.80
N ILE A 33 -5.93 1.09 1.69
CA ILE A 33 -4.57 0.61 1.44
C ILE A 33 -4.50 -0.91 1.42
N LYS A 34 -5.24 -1.60 2.31
CA LYS A 34 -5.41 -3.06 2.26
C LYS A 34 -6.02 -3.55 0.95
N ILE A 35 -7.02 -2.84 0.43
CA ILE A 35 -7.64 -3.16 -0.87
C ILE A 35 -6.62 -2.98 -2.00
N ILE A 36 -5.84 -1.89 -2.00
CA ILE A 36 -4.78 -1.66 -2.98
C ILE A 36 -3.74 -2.80 -2.95
N GLY A 37 -3.33 -3.24 -1.75
CA GLY A 37 -2.46 -4.39 -1.58
C GLY A 37 -3.06 -5.68 -2.13
N ALA A 38 -4.33 -5.95 -1.84
CA ALA A 38 -5.03 -7.13 -2.37
C ALA A 38 -5.11 -7.10 -3.91
N ILE A 39 -5.38 -5.94 -4.51
CA ILE A 39 -5.38 -5.76 -5.97
C ILE A 39 -3.98 -6.04 -6.55
N GLY A 40 -2.92 -5.55 -5.91
CA GLY A 40 -1.55 -5.85 -6.30
C GLY A 40 -1.25 -7.36 -6.28
N LEU A 41 -1.76 -8.09 -5.29
CA LEU A 41 -1.55 -9.54 -5.17
C LEU A 41 -2.26 -10.31 -6.27
N VAL A 42 -3.49 -9.90 -6.58
CA VAL A 42 -4.29 -10.47 -7.67
C VAL A 42 -3.63 -10.18 -9.02
N LEU A 43 -3.11 -8.97 -9.23
CA LEU A 43 -2.35 -8.61 -10.44
C LEU A 43 -1.11 -9.51 -10.63
N ILE A 44 -0.33 -9.73 -9.57
CA ILE A 44 0.84 -10.62 -9.63
C ILE A 44 0.39 -12.04 -9.96
N THR A 45 -0.61 -12.57 -9.25
CA THR A 45 -1.13 -13.92 -9.51
C THR A 45 -1.62 -14.07 -10.95
N TRP A 46 -2.30 -13.06 -11.49
CA TRP A 46 -2.75 -13.03 -12.88
C TRP A 46 -1.59 -12.99 -13.87
N GLY A 47 -0.53 -12.25 -13.55
CA GLY A 47 0.72 -12.20 -14.32
C GLY A 47 1.34 -13.58 -14.54
N ILE A 48 1.28 -14.47 -13.55
CA ILE A 48 1.83 -15.85 -13.63
C ILE A 48 1.14 -16.68 -14.72
N PHE A 49 -0.16 -16.46 -14.97
CA PHE A 49 -0.90 -17.22 -15.99
C PHE A 49 -0.68 -16.73 -17.43
N ILE A 50 -0.04 -15.57 -17.62
CA ILE A 50 0.16 -14.99 -18.94
C ILE A 50 1.38 -15.64 -19.61
N LYS A 51 1.14 -16.46 -20.63
CA LYS A 51 2.21 -17.11 -21.42
C LYS A 51 3.11 -16.16 -22.23
N LYS A 52 2.78 -14.87 -22.30
CA LYS A 52 3.52 -13.88 -23.08
C LYS A 52 4.48 -13.14 -22.16
N GLU A 53 5.73 -13.61 -22.11
CA GLU A 53 6.86 -13.07 -21.34
C GLU A 53 6.83 -11.54 -21.20
N THR A 54 6.79 -10.81 -22.33
CA THR A 54 6.80 -9.34 -22.29
C THR A 54 5.63 -8.74 -21.53
N ARG A 55 4.42 -9.31 -21.63
CA ARG A 55 3.23 -8.78 -20.95
C ARG A 55 3.20 -9.20 -19.48
N GLN A 56 3.69 -10.41 -19.18
CA GLN A 56 3.84 -10.93 -17.84
C GLN A 56 4.74 -10.02 -17.00
N ASP A 57 5.92 -9.66 -17.51
CA ASP A 57 6.85 -8.83 -16.74
C ASP A 57 6.32 -7.41 -16.46
N TYR A 58 5.62 -6.78 -17.42
CA TYR A 58 4.98 -5.49 -17.17
C TYR A 58 3.93 -5.57 -16.06
N ILE A 59 3.16 -6.67 -16.03
CA ILE A 59 2.13 -6.90 -15.00
C ILE A 59 2.78 -7.18 -13.65
N PHE A 60 3.90 -7.91 -13.62
CA PHE A 60 4.67 -8.11 -12.40
C PHE A 60 5.28 -6.83 -11.84
N VAL A 61 5.85 -5.97 -12.70
CA VAL A 61 6.35 -4.66 -12.26
C VAL A 61 5.21 -3.82 -11.69
N LEU A 62 4.06 -3.76 -12.38
CA LEU A 62 2.91 -2.96 -11.95
C LEU A 62 2.31 -3.50 -10.64
N GLY A 63 2.04 -4.80 -10.56
CA GLY A 63 1.51 -5.46 -9.35
C GLY A 63 2.50 -5.40 -8.18
N GLY A 64 3.79 -5.55 -8.46
CA GLY A 64 4.89 -5.40 -7.51
C GLY A 64 4.96 -3.99 -6.93
N LEU A 65 4.77 -2.94 -7.74
CA LEU A 65 4.74 -1.55 -7.27
C LEU A 65 3.55 -1.28 -6.33
N PHE A 66 2.37 -1.82 -6.66
CA PHE A 66 1.19 -1.71 -5.82
C PHE A 66 1.39 -2.43 -4.48
N LEU A 67 1.94 -3.65 -4.49
CA LEU A 67 2.25 -4.39 -3.26
C LEU A 67 3.37 -3.73 -2.44
N LEU A 68 4.36 -3.13 -3.10
CA LEU A 68 5.45 -2.41 -2.46
C LEU A 68 4.88 -1.21 -1.69
N THR A 69 4.02 -0.42 -2.33
CA THR A 69 3.36 0.74 -1.70
C THR A 69 2.55 0.31 -0.48
N TYR A 70 1.82 -0.81 -0.59
CA TYR A 70 1.11 -1.43 0.53
C TYR A 70 2.07 -1.87 1.66
N SER A 71 3.18 -2.53 1.33
CA SER A 71 4.14 -3.05 2.30
C SER A 71 4.90 -1.96 3.05
N ILE A 72 5.21 -0.85 2.37
CA ILE A 72 5.77 0.35 3.01
C ILE A 72 4.77 0.94 4.01
N HIS A 73 3.48 0.92 3.69
CA HIS A 73 2.44 1.40 4.61
C HIS A 73 2.29 0.49 5.83
N LEU A 74 2.35 -0.83 5.65
CA LEU A 74 2.40 -1.79 6.77
C LEU A 74 3.70 -1.69 7.58
N LYS A 75 4.74 -1.08 7.02
CA LYS A 75 6.12 -1.03 7.57
C LYS A 75 6.67 -2.43 7.83
N ASP A 76 6.31 -3.38 6.97
CA ASP A 76 6.66 -4.78 7.15
C ASP A 76 8.09 -5.05 6.64
N PRO A 77 9.06 -5.38 7.53
CA PRO A 77 10.47 -5.44 7.16
C PRO A 77 10.81 -6.59 6.20
N ILE A 78 9.95 -7.61 6.09
CA ILE A 78 10.17 -8.77 5.21
C ILE A 78 9.60 -8.51 3.81
N PHE A 79 8.40 -7.95 3.73
CA PHE A 79 7.71 -7.74 2.46
C PHE A 79 8.36 -6.65 1.61
N ILE A 80 8.88 -5.58 2.22
CA ILE A 80 9.53 -4.47 1.49
C ILE A 80 10.72 -4.95 0.64
N PRO A 81 11.77 -5.60 1.20
CA PRO A 81 12.90 -6.07 0.40
C PRO A 81 12.49 -7.14 -0.60
N LEU A 82 11.55 -8.03 -0.25
CA LEU A 82 11.03 -9.03 -1.18
C LEU A 82 10.42 -8.37 -2.42
N GLN A 83 9.62 -7.33 -2.24
CA GLN A 83 9.00 -6.62 -3.35
C GLN A 83 9.98 -5.80 -4.18
N ILE A 84 11.02 -5.24 -3.55
CA ILE A 84 12.11 -4.57 -4.27
C ILE A 84 12.84 -5.56 -5.16
N VAL A 85 13.27 -6.70 -4.62
CA VAL A 85 13.98 -7.75 -5.39
C VAL A 85 13.09 -8.27 -6.51
N PHE A 86 11.81 -8.51 -6.23
CA PHE A 86 10.84 -8.96 -7.22
C PHE A 86 10.68 -7.97 -8.38
N VAL A 87 10.46 -6.69 -8.08
CA VAL A 87 10.32 -5.64 -9.10
C VAL A 87 11.61 -5.51 -9.92
N LEU A 88 12.78 -5.53 -9.28
CA LEU A 88 14.08 -5.47 -9.96
C LEU A 88 14.31 -6.68 -10.89
N ALA A 89 13.92 -7.88 -10.45
CA ALA A 89 14.02 -9.09 -11.26
C ALA A 89 13.15 -8.99 -12.53
N SER A 90 11.89 -8.56 -12.40
CA SER A 90 11.02 -8.34 -13.56
C SER A 90 11.53 -7.24 -14.49
N LEU A 91 12.10 -6.16 -13.94
CA LEU A 91 12.76 -5.12 -14.74
C LEU A 91 13.97 -5.66 -15.51
N TYR A 92 14.80 -6.51 -14.89
CA TYR A 92 15.95 -7.13 -15.54
C TYR A 92 15.52 -8.03 -16.71
N GLU A 93 14.47 -8.84 -16.52
CA GLU A 93 13.97 -9.74 -17.57
C GLU A 93 13.42 -8.95 -18.77
N ILE A 94 12.71 -7.84 -18.55
CA ILE A 94 12.27 -6.92 -19.62
C ILE A 94 13.47 -6.42 -20.44
N HIS A 95 14.55 -6.00 -19.78
CA HIS A 95 15.75 -5.50 -20.46
C HIS A 95 16.46 -6.61 -21.26
N LYS A 96 16.55 -7.82 -20.68
CA LYS A 96 17.15 -8.99 -21.32
C LYS A 96 16.38 -9.42 -22.56
N ILE A 97 15.06 -9.54 -22.47
CA ILE A 97 14.20 -9.91 -23.62
C ILE A 97 14.30 -8.86 -24.73
N LYS A 98 14.34 -7.57 -24.39
CA LYS A 98 14.51 -6.48 -25.36
C LYS A 98 15.85 -6.55 -26.10
N LYS A 99 16.89 -7.08 -25.44
CA LYS A 99 18.22 -7.25 -26.02
C LYS A 99 18.32 -8.46 -26.96
N ILE A 100 17.56 -9.52 -26.72
CA ILE A 100 17.54 -10.75 -27.55
C ILE A 100 16.76 -10.54 -28.86
N LYS A 101 15.73 -9.68 -28.84
CA LYS A 101 14.91 -9.38 -30.02
C LYS A 101 15.50 -8.32 -30.97
N LYS A 102 16.68 -7.77 -30.67
CA LYS A 102 17.36 -6.74 -31.45
C LYS A 102 18.58 -7.34 -32.12
#